data_AF-A0A6N7F4M4-F1
#
_entry.id   AF-A0A6N7F4M4-F1
#
_cell.length_a   1.000
_cell.length_b   1.000
_cell.length_c   1.000
_cell.angle_alpha   90.00
_cell.angle_beta   90.00
_cell.angle_gamma   90.00
#
_symmetry.space_group_name_H-M   'P 1'
#
loop_
_entity.id
_entity.type
_entity.pdbx_description
1 polymer ?
#
loop_
_entity_poly.entity_id
_entity_poly.type
_entity_poly.pdbx_seq_one_letter_code
_entity_poly.pdbx_strand_id
1 'polypeptide(L)'
;MTDAPVTLARDHLRSFIERIERLEEEKATLSADIREVYAEAKGTGFDPKIMRQVVRLRKMEPNDRQEQEHVLDTYLAALGMLDTPMAAE
;
A
#
# COMPACT_ATOMS: atom_id res chain seq x y z
N MET A 1 43.20 18.99 -21.16
CA MET A 1 42.37 19.95 -20.39
C MET A 1 40.90 19.67 -20.69
N THR A 2 40.43 18.45 -20.39
CA THR A 2 39.14 17.90 -20.87
C THR A 2 38.34 17.18 -19.75
N ASP A 3 38.78 17.25 -18.50
CA ASP A 3 38.25 16.43 -17.39
C ASP A 3 37.09 17.08 -16.60
N ALA A 4 36.88 18.39 -16.78
CA ALA A 4 35.88 19.15 -16.02
C ALA A 4 34.42 18.68 -16.23
N PRO A 5 33.93 18.44 -17.47
CA PRO A 5 32.54 18.00 -17.67
C PRO A 5 32.29 16.55 -17.23
N VAL A 6 33.28 15.67 -17.35
CA VAL A 6 33.18 14.26 -16.93
C VAL A 6 33.14 14.14 -15.40
N THR A 7 33.94 14.95 -14.71
CA THR A 7 33.99 14.99 -13.24
C THR A 7 32.66 15.47 -12.65
N LEU A 8 32.07 16.54 -13.19
CA LEU A 8 30.77 17.05 -12.75
C LEU A 8 29.64 16.02 -12.94
N ALA A 9 29.60 15.34 -14.09
CA ALA A 9 28.62 14.30 -14.36
C ALA A 9 28.75 13.12 -13.38
N ARG A 10 29.98 12.72 -13.05
CA ARG A 10 30.25 11.65 -12.07
C ARG A 10 29.80 12.04 -10.67
N ASP A 11 30.05 13.27 -10.25
CA ASP A 11 29.72 13.74 -8.90
C ASP A 11 28.19 13.90 -8.73
N HIS A 12 27.48 14.33 -9.77
CA HIS A 12 26.01 14.34 -9.78
C HIS A 12 25.42 12.93 -9.70
N LEU A 13 25.95 11.99 -10.47
CA LEU A 13 25.51 10.59 -10.42
C LEU A 13 25.71 10.01 -9.02
N ARG A 14 26.88 10.23 -8.40
CA ARG A 14 27.15 9.81 -7.03
C ARG A 14 26.12 10.39 -6.05
N SER A 15 25.82 11.68 -6.14
CA SER A 15 24.82 12.32 -5.27
C SER A 15 23.43 11.71 -5.41
N PHE A 16 22.99 11.37 -6.62
CA PHE A 16 21.72 10.69 -6.81
C PHE A 16 21.71 9.29 -6.19
N ILE A 17 22.78 8.51 -6.37
CA ILE A 17 22.91 7.16 -5.82
C ILE A 17 22.86 7.19 -4.29
N GLU A 18 23.70 8.00 -3.66
CA GLU A 18 23.77 8.11 -2.19
C GLU A 18 22.42 8.52 -1.59
N ARG A 19 21.68 9.41 -2.27
CA ARG A 19 20.33 9.81 -1.84
C ARG A 19 19.32 8.68 -1.97
N ILE A 20 19.40 7.88 -3.03
CA ILE A 20 18.51 6.72 -3.25
C ILE A 20 18.80 5.63 -2.23
N GLU A 21 20.07 5.32 -1.96
CA GLU A 21 20.47 4.30 -0.98
C GLU A 21 19.93 4.64 0.41
N ARG A 22 20.09 5.90 0.85
CA ARG A 22 19.50 6.36 2.11
C ARG A 22 17.97 6.22 2.12
N LEU A 23 17.28 6.58 1.04
CA LEU A 23 15.82 6.46 0.95
C LEU A 23 15.37 4.99 0.98
N GLU A 24 16.13 4.06 0.38
CA GLU A 24 15.84 2.63 0.45
C GLU A 24 16.06 2.07 1.85
N GLU A 25 17.08 2.53 2.59
CA GLU A 25 17.27 2.19 4.01
C GLU A 25 16.13 2.69 4.90
N GLU A 26 15.71 3.95 4.73
CA GLU A 26 14.56 4.53 5.44
C GLU A 26 13.28 3.74 5.14
N LYS A 27 13.04 3.42 3.86
CA LYS A 27 11.90 2.59 3.42
C LYS A 27 11.96 1.17 3.99
N ALA A 28 13.15 0.58 4.13
CA ALA A 28 13.32 -0.74 4.72
C ALA A 28 12.96 -0.72 6.21
N THR A 29 13.41 0.31 6.93
CA THR A 29 13.09 0.54 8.35
C THR A 29 11.58 0.72 8.54
N LEU A 30 10.95 1.63 7.79
CA LEU A 30 9.50 1.84 7.84
C LEU A 30 8.71 0.56 7.49
N SER A 31 9.22 -0.23 6.54
CA SER A 31 8.59 -1.50 6.19
C SER A 31 8.72 -2.55 7.31
N ALA A 32 9.79 -2.51 8.10
CA ALA A 32 9.96 -3.36 9.27
C ALA A 32 8.96 -2.96 10.36
N ASP A 33 8.88 -1.67 10.70
CA ASP A 33 7.94 -1.14 11.69
C ASP A 33 6.48 -1.50 11.35
N ILE A 34 6.09 -1.35 10.08
CA ILE A 34 4.75 -1.75 9.62
C ILE A 34 4.50 -3.24 9.82
N ARG A 35 5.50 -4.10 9.58
CA ARG A 35 5.36 -5.55 9.80
C ARG A 35 5.21 -5.88 11.29
N GLU A 36 5.93 -5.19 12.16
CA GLU A 36 5.83 -5.35 13.61
C GLU A 36 4.43 -4.99 14.11
N VAL A 37 3.86 -3.87 13.65
CA VAL A 37 2.46 -3.49 13.98
C VAL A 37 1.45 -4.56 13.56
N TYR A 38 1.60 -5.12 12.35
CA TYR A 38 0.74 -6.23 11.93
C TYR A 38 0.95 -7.51 12.76
N ALA A 39 2.17 -7.76 13.23
CA ALA A 39 2.48 -8.91 14.08
C ALA A 39 1.89 -8.73 15.49
N GLU A 40 1.98 -7.53 16.07
CA GLU A 40 1.34 -7.17 17.33
C GLU A 40 -0.19 -7.30 17.24
N ALA A 41 -0.79 -6.77 16.17
CA ALA A 41 -2.22 -6.90 15.92
C ALA A 41 -2.66 -8.37 15.84
N LYS A 42 -1.83 -9.23 15.24
CA LYS A 42 -2.07 -10.68 15.22
C LYS A 42 -2.03 -11.29 16.63
N GLY A 43 -1.05 -10.90 17.45
CA GLY A 43 -0.92 -11.36 18.83
C GLY A 43 -2.08 -10.94 19.74
N THR A 44 -2.74 -9.83 19.41
CA THR A 44 -3.92 -9.31 20.12
C THR A 44 -5.25 -9.82 19.59
N GLY A 45 -5.25 -10.64 18.53
CA GLY A 45 -6.43 -11.33 18.01
C GLY A 45 -7.06 -10.74 16.73
N PHE A 46 -6.44 -9.73 16.11
CA PHE A 46 -6.88 -9.21 14.81
C PHE A 46 -6.31 -10.05 13.65
N ASP A 47 -7.01 -10.08 12.51
CA ASP A 47 -6.51 -10.68 11.27
C ASP A 47 -5.74 -9.65 10.42
N PRO A 48 -4.40 -9.78 10.28
CA PRO A 48 -3.60 -8.84 9.48
C PRO A 48 -3.99 -8.81 8.00
N LYS A 49 -4.56 -9.88 7.45
CA LYS A 49 -5.03 -9.92 6.05
C LYS A 49 -6.20 -8.97 5.85
N ILE A 50 -7.17 -9.01 6.76
CA ILE A 50 -8.33 -8.12 6.73
C ILE A 50 -7.89 -6.67 7.02
N MET A 51 -6.99 -6.46 7.97
CA MET A 51 -6.45 -5.12 8.24
C MET A 51 -5.77 -4.51 7.00
N ARG A 52 -4.97 -5.28 6.25
CA ARG A 52 -4.37 -4.81 4.99
C ARG A 52 -5.43 -4.41 3.96
N GLN A 53 -6.53 -5.15 3.87
CA GLN A 53 -7.65 -4.80 3.01
C GLN A 53 -8.29 -3.47 3.47
N VAL A 54 -8.51 -3.28 4.77
CA VAL A 54 -9.02 -2.01 5.33
C VAL A 54 -8.08 -0.84 5.02
N VAL A 55 -6.76 -1.01 5.21
CA VAL A 55 -5.78 0.04 4.88
C VAL A 55 -5.82 0.39 3.40
N ARG A 56 -5.98 -0.59 2.51
CA ARG A 56 -6.13 -0.34 1.07
C ARG A 56 -7.40 0.46 0.78
N LEU A 57 -8.55 0.04 1.32
CA LEU A 57 -9.83 0.74 1.15
C LEU A 57 -9.79 2.18 1.68
N ARG A 58 -9.08 2.41 2.79
CA ARG A 58 -8.91 3.75 3.37
C ARG A 58 -8.02 4.69 2.56
N LYS A 59 -7.21 4.16 1.64
CA LYS A 59 -6.37 4.95 0.73
C LYS A 59 -7.08 5.32 -0.57
N MET A 60 -8.24 4.75 -0.84
CA MET A 60 -9.03 5.04 -2.04
C MET A 60 -9.87 6.29 -1.81
N GLU A 61 -10.13 7.04 -2.88
CA GLU A 61 -11.09 8.13 -2.84
C GLU A 61 -12.50 7.59 -2.54
N PRO A 62 -13.34 8.33 -1.79
CA PRO A 62 -14.65 7.84 -1.37
C PRO A 62 -15.55 7.42 -2.53
N ASN A 63 -15.45 8.08 -3.69
CA ASN A 63 -16.24 7.76 -4.88
C ASN A 63 -15.74 6.47 -5.55
N ASP A 64 -14.43 6.33 -5.74
CA ASP A 64 -13.82 5.12 -6.30
C ASP A 64 -14.16 3.88 -5.44
N ARG A 65 -14.18 4.05 -4.12
CA ARG A 65 -14.58 2.97 -3.20
C ARG A 65 -16.05 2.57 -3.40
N GLN A 66 -16.96 3.53 -3.50
CA GLN A 66 -18.39 3.27 -3.73
C GLN A 66 -18.62 2.59 -5.08
N GLU A 67 -17.96 3.07 -6.14
CA GLU A 67 -18.04 2.44 -7.46
C GLU A 67 -17.55 0.99 -7.42
N GLN A 68 -16.40 0.75 -6.77
CA GLN A 68 -15.89 -0.61 -6.60
C GLN A 68 -16.83 -1.51 -5.80
N GLU A 69 -17.44 -1.00 -4.73
CA GLU A 69 -18.44 -1.73 -3.93
C GLU A 69 -19.67 -2.10 -4.78
N HIS A 70 -20.21 -1.16 -5.57
CA HIS A 70 -21.33 -1.44 -6.47
C HIS A 70 -21.02 -2.49 -7.54
N VAL A 71 -19.82 -2.46 -8.12
CA VAL A 71 -19.38 -3.45 -9.09
C VAL A 71 -19.22 -4.82 -8.41
N LEU A 72 -18.62 -4.86 -7.22
CA LEU A 72 -18.46 -6.09 -6.45
C LEU A 72 -19.83 -6.71 -6.12
N ASP A 73 -20.78 -5.91 -5.63
CA ASP A 73 -22.13 -6.37 -5.32
C ASP A 73 -22.83 -6.93 -6.55
N THR A 74 -22.70 -6.26 -7.71
CA THR A 74 -23.25 -6.74 -8.98
C THR A 74 -22.69 -8.13 -9.34
N TYR A 75 -21.39 -8.35 -9.14
CA TYR A 75 -20.75 -9.63 -9.45
C TYR A 75 -21.14 -10.71 -8.43
N LEU A 76 -21.20 -10.39 -7.14
CA LEU A 76 -21.66 -11.31 -6.10
C LEU A 76 -23.14 -11.69 -6.31
N ALA A 77 -23.98 -10.74 -6.72
CA ALA A 77 -25.38 -10.99 -7.08
C ALA A 77 -25.49 -12.01 -8.22
N ALA A 78 -24.73 -11.79 -9.30
CA ALA A 78 -24.72 -12.66 -10.46
C ALA A 78 -24.25 -14.09 -10.14
N LEU A 79 -23.41 -14.23 -9.10
CA LEU A 79 -22.92 -15.53 -8.62
C LEU A 79 -23.79 -16.14 -7.50
N GLY A 80 -24.86 -15.47 -7.07
CA GLY A 80 -25.70 -15.93 -5.95
C GLY A 80 -24.99 -15.91 -4.59
N MET A 81 -23.97 -15.06 -4.44
CA MET A 81 -23.12 -14.95 -3.24
C MET A 81 -23.45 -13.73 -2.36
N LEU A 82 -24.49 -12.95 -2.72
CA LEU A 82 -25.01 -11.91 -1.84
C LEU A 82 -25.89 -12.55 -0.77
N ASP A 83 -25.35 -12.70 0.44
CA ASP A 83 -26.15 -12.90 1.64
C ASP A 83 -26.84 -11.57 1.97
N THR A 84 -27.92 -11.28 1.25
CA THR A 84 -28.83 -10.20 1.63
C THR A 84 -29.69 -10.74 2.77
N PRO A 85 -29.53 -10.30 4.04
CA PRO A 85 -30.71 -10.28 4.88
C PRO A 85 -31.61 -9.24 4.20
N MET A 86 -32.56 -9.72 3.40
CA MET A 86 -33.70 -8.88 3.07
C MET A 86 -34.16 -8.34 4.41
N ALA A 87 -34.19 -7.02 4.54
CA ALA A 87 -34.75 -6.34 5.67
C ALA A 87 -36.01 -7.11 6.08
N ALA A 88 -36.06 -7.54 7.33
CA ALA A 88 -37.31 -7.96 7.92
C ALA A 88 -38.23 -6.73 7.82
N GLU A 89 -39.17 -6.85 6.88
CA GLU A 89 -40.30 -5.96 6.55
C GLU A 89 -40.00 -4.60 5.90
#